data_AF-A0AAQ3PKJ5-F1
#
_entry.id   AF-A0AAQ3PKJ5-F1
#
_cell.length_a   1.000
_cell.length_b   1.000
_cell.length_c   1.000
_cell.angle_alpha   90.00
_cell.angle_beta   90.00
_cell.angle_gamma   90.00
#
_symmetry.space_group_name_H-M   'P 1'
#
loop_
_entity.id
_entity.type
_entity.pdbx_description
1 polymer ?
#
loop_
_entity_poly.entity_id
_entity_poly.type
_entity_poly.pdbx_seq_one_letter_code
_entity_poly.pdbx_strand_id
1 'polypeptide(L)' 'MSSSCVITDIVIGMGHSGGLWLLWISDFNITVDSASHNYILATASYKPTYISFILICMYGDPHHSRMDEIW' A
#
# COMPACT_ATOMS: atom_id res chain seq x y z
N MET A 1 -3.94 11.08 22.46
CA MET A 1 -2.69 10.92 21.69
C MET A 1 -2.38 9.44 21.61
N SER A 2 -2.67 8.80 20.48
CA SER A 2 -2.23 7.43 20.19
C SER A 2 -2.07 7.35 18.67
N SER A 3 -0.85 7.56 18.19
CA SER A 3 -0.48 7.29 16.81
C SER A 3 -0.28 5.79 16.70
N SER A 4 -1.30 5.07 16.25
CA SER A 4 -1.18 3.64 15.93
C SER A 4 -0.39 3.50 14.63
N CYS A 5 0.91 3.26 14.74
CA CYS A 5 1.73 2.76 13.65
C CYS A 5 1.34 1.30 13.45
N VAL A 6 0.51 1.03 12.43
CA VAL A 6 0.19 -0.32 12.00
C VAL A 6 1.28 -0.75 11.02
N ILE A 7 2.30 -1.44 11.53
CA ILE A 7 3.23 -2.22 10.70
C ILE A 7 2.54 -3.56 10.47
N THR A 8 1.84 -3.68 9.35
CA THR A 8 1.40 -5.00 8.85
C THR A 8 2.53 -5.59 8.00
N ASP A 9 3.17 -6.60 8.59
CA ASP A 9 4.19 -7.51 8.06
C ASP A 9 5.60 -6.97 7.77
N ILE A 10 6.52 -7.24 8.71
CA ILE A 10 7.94 -7.44 8.41
C ILE A 10 8.16 -8.96 8.33
N VAL A 11 8.02 -9.53 7.14
CA VAL A 11 8.49 -10.90 6.88
C VAL A 11 10.01 -10.86 6.73
N ILE A 12 10.74 -11.22 7.79
CA ILE A 12 12.16 -11.57 7.66
C ILE A 12 12.21 -13.02 7.17
N GLY A 13 12.16 -13.21 5.85
CA GLY A 13 12.18 -14.53 5.22
C GLY A 13 12.79 -14.45 3.82
N MET A 14 13.92 -15.13 3.65
CA MET A 14 14.72 -15.32 2.43
C MET A 14 14.04 -14.96 1.09
N GLY A 15 14.58 -13.95 0.40
CA GLY A 15 14.73 -13.99 -1.06
C GLY A 15 13.58 -13.57 -1.99
N HIS A 16 12.46 -13.03 -1.50
CA HIS A 16 11.36 -12.50 -2.35
C HIS A 16 11.09 -11.00 -2.08
N SER A 17 12.14 -10.19 -2.02
CA SER A 17 12.12 -8.78 -1.61
C SER A 17 11.51 -7.83 -2.66
N GLY A 18 10.22 -7.97 -2.97
CA GLY A 18 9.46 -7.13 -3.89
C GLY A 18 8.13 -6.65 -3.32
N GLY A 19 8.06 -6.38 -2.02
CA GLY A 19 6.82 -5.89 -1.38
C GLY A 19 6.42 -4.49 -1.88
N LEU A 20 5.13 -4.17 -1.77
CA LEU A 20 4.61 -2.82 -1.98
C LEU A 20 4.84 -1.97 -0.73
N TRP A 21 5.26 -0.72 -0.92
CA TRP A 21 5.54 0.22 0.17
C TRP A 21 4.70 1.48 -0.05
N LEU A 22 4.08 1.98 1.02
CA LEU A 22 3.38 3.25 1.02
C LEU A 22 4.15 4.25 1.89
N LEU A 23 4.58 5.35 1.29
CA LEU A 23 5.33 6.43 1.94
C LEU A 23 4.53 7.71 1.79
N TRP A 24 4.38 8.48 2.87
CA TRP A 24 3.66 9.75 2.83
C TRP A 24 4.27 10.78 3.79
N ILE A 25 3.99 12.06 3.51
CA ILE A 25 4.43 13.19 4.33
C ILE A 25 3.44 13.46 5.48
N SER A 26 3.90 14.18 6.51
CA SER A 26 3.12 14.48 7.73
C SER A 26 1.79 15.19 7.46
N ASP A 27 1.64 15.87 6.33
CA ASP A 27 0.46 16.67 6.01
C ASP A 27 -0.71 15.82 5.51
N PHE A 28 -0.47 14.53 5.26
CA PHE A 28 -1.50 13.57 4.92
C PHE A 28 -1.83 12.67 6.11
N ASN A 29 -3.10 12.34 6.27
CA ASN A 29 -3.56 11.24 7.08
C ASN A 29 -4.00 10.11 6.13
N ILE A 30 -3.35 8.95 6.26
CA ILE A 30 -3.54 7.78 5.40
C ILE A 30 -4.22 6.69 6.21
N THR A 31 -5.28 6.11 5.64
CA THR A 31 -5.94 4.90 6.14
C THR A 31 -5.82 3.82 5.08
N VAL A 32 -5.24 2.67 5.43
CA VAL A 32 -5.17 1.53 4.51
C VAL A 32 -6.49 0.75 4.61
N ASP A 33 -7.24 0.72 3.52
CA ASP A 33 -8.54 0.07 3.44
C ASP A 33 -8.40 -1.42 3.08
N SER A 34 -7.42 -1.77 2.24
CA SER A 34 -7.09 -3.16 1.89
C SER A 34 -5.65 -3.26 1.38
N ALA A 35 -4.95 -4.36 1.68
CA ALA A 35 -3.63 -4.62 1.13
C ALA A 35 -3.43 -6.11 0.79
N SER A 36 -2.66 -6.38 -0.26
CA SER A 36 -2.23 -7.70 -0.71
C SER A 36 -0.84 -7.59 -1.32
N HIS A 37 -0.28 -8.73 -1.77
CA HIS A 37 1.01 -8.78 -2.45
C HIS A 37 1.04 -7.93 -3.73
N ASN A 38 -0.10 -7.82 -4.42
CA ASN A 38 -0.19 -7.15 -5.71
C ASN A 38 -0.86 -5.78 -5.65
N TYR A 39 -1.42 -5.37 -4.50
CA TYR A 39 -2.03 -4.05 -4.40
C TYR A 39 -2.11 -3.50 -2.98
N ILE A 40 -2.21 -2.18 -2.87
CA ILE A 40 -2.60 -1.44 -1.67
C ILE A 40 -3.71 -0.48 -2.07
N LEU A 41 -4.84 -0.55 -1.39
CA LEU A 41 -5.93 0.41 -1.45
C LEU A 41 -5.93 1.21 -0.14
N ALA A 42 -5.86 2.53 -0.27
CA ALA A 42 -5.83 3.43 0.88
C ALA A 42 -6.61 4.72 0.60
N THR A 43 -7.18 5.30 1.65
CA THR A 43 -7.76 6.63 1.62
C THR A 43 -6.77 7.63 2.22
N ALA A 44 -6.48 8.68 1.47
CA ALA A 44 -5.60 9.76 1.85
C ALA A 44 -6.38 11.05 2.08
N SER A 45 -6.20 11.69 3.23
CA SER A 45 -6.81 12.98 3.54
C SER A 45 -5.73 14.04 3.78
N TYR A 46 -5.80 15.14 3.04
CA TYR A 46 -4.87 16.25 3.20
C TYR A 46 -5.33 17.15 4.35
N LYS A 47 -4.55 17.19 5.44
CA LYS A 47 -4.95 17.84 6.70
C LYS A 47 -5.29 19.33 6.56
N PRO A 48 -4.58 20.15 5.78
CA PRO A 48 -4.87 21.58 5.70
C PRO A 48 -6.21 21.93 5.04
N THR A 49 -6.65 21.16 4.06
CA THR A 49 -7.91 21.43 3.32
C THR A 49 -8.99 20.40 3.56
N TYR A 50 -8.71 19.33 4.31
CA TYR A 50 -9.57 18.18 4.56
C TYR A 50 -10.08 17.47 3.29
N ILE A 51 -9.41 17.68 2.16
CA ILE A 51 -9.76 16.99 0.91
C ILE A 51 -9.25 15.55 1.00
N SER A 52 -10.12 14.60 0.65
CA SER A 52 -9.83 13.18 0.69
C SER A 52 -9.79 12.58 -0.72
N PHE A 53 -8.88 11.64 -0.93
CA PHE A 53 -8.63 10.95 -2.19
C PHE A 53 -8.46 9.46 -1.91
N ILE A 54 -8.86 8.63 -2.87
CA ILE A 54 -8.56 7.19 -2.83
C ILE A 54 -7.27 6.98 -3.63
N LEU A 55 -6.34 6.26 -3.02
CA LEU A 55 -5.07 5.83 -3.59
C LEU A 55 -5.13 4.32 -3.82
N ILE A 56 -4.84 3.91 -5.04
CA ILE A 56 -4.61 2.51 -5.37
C ILE A 56 -3.20 2.36 -5.93
N CYS A 57 -2.41 1.52 -5.29
CA CYS A 57 -1.11 1.10 -5.76
C CYS A 57 -1.24 -0.35 -6.22
N MET A 58 -0.80 -0.65 -7.43
CA MET A 58 -0.82 -2.01 -7.98
C MET A 58 0.58 -2.40 -8.43
N TYR A 59 1.00 -3.62 -8.09
CA TYR A 59 2.23 -4.24 -8.55
C TYR A 59 1.89 -5.26 -9.64
N GLY A 60 2.29 -4.97 -10.87
CA GLY A 60 2.25 -5.95 -11.95
C GLY A 60 3.58 -6.69 -12.00
N ASP A 61 3.56 -8.02 -11.88
CA ASP A 61 4.75 -8.86 -11.98
C ASP A 61 5.43 -8.65 -13.35
N PRO A 62 6.68 -8.14 -13.40
CA PRO A 62 7.41 -7.96 -14.66
C PRO A 62 7.89 -9.28 -15.25
N HIS A 63 7.92 -10.37 -14.48
CA HIS A 63 8.27 -11.71 -14.93
C HIS A 63 7.01 -12.45 -15.38
N HIS A 64 6.54 -12.05 -16.55
CA HIS A 64 5.36 -12.56 -17.24
C HIS A 64 5.47 -14.05 -17.64
N SER A 65 5.50 -14.97 -16.67
CA SER A 65 5.53 -16.42 -16.90
C SER A 65 4.21 -17.12 -16.51
N ARG A 66 3.19 -16.38 -16.12
CA ARG A 66 1.85 -16.93 -15.84
C ARG A 66 0.78 -16.00 -16.41
N MET A 67 0.37 -16.33 -17.62
CA MET A 67 -0.52 -15.54 -18.47
C MET A 67 -1.98 -16.04 -18.43
N ASP A 68 -2.42 -16.69 -17.35
CA ASP A 68 -3.75 -17.33 -17.30
C ASP A 68 -4.69 -16.77 -16.21
N GLU A 69 -4.27 -15.80 -15.40
CA GLU A 69 -5.11 -15.27 -14.32
C GLU A 69 -5.02 -13.74 -14.22
N ILE A 70 -5.37 -13.05 -15.32
CA ILE A 70 -5.92 -11.69 -15.22
C ILE A 70 -7.10 -11.59 -16.19
N TRP A 71 -8.16 -12.34 -15.89
CA TRP A 71 -9.54 -12.06 -16.27
C TRP A 71 -10.47 -12.57 -15.17
#